data_AF-A0A2T4DFT3-F1
#
_entry.id   AF-A0A2T4DFT3-F1
#
_cell.length_a   1.000
_cell.length_b   1.000
_cell.length_c   1.000
_cell.angle_alpha   90.00
_cell.angle_beta   90.00
_cell.angle_gamma   90.00
#
_symmetry.space_group_name_H-M   'P 1'
#
loop_
_entity.id
_entity.type
_entity.pdbx_description
1 polymer ?
#
loop_
_entity_poly.entity_id
_entity_poly.type
_entity_poly.pdbx_seq_one_letter_code
_entity_poly.pdbx_strand_id
1 'polypeptide(L)' 'MTIRYVIEFDDRELLPDKLAAEASKLGLSVEQLIKRFIVDGMEELSSEEGPAELGENWEDFLVKNGVWRKGSSGE' A
#
# COMPACT_ATOMS: atom_id res chain seq x y z
N MET A 1 -1.95 -28.45 14.48
CA MET A 1 -1.98 -27.22 15.29
C MET A 1 -2.33 -26.11 14.32
N THR A 2 -3.55 -25.58 14.37
CA THR A 2 -4.09 -24.72 13.30
C THR A 2 -4.08 -23.28 13.80
N ILE A 3 -3.31 -22.41 13.16
CA ILE A 3 -3.26 -20.99 13.50
C ILE A 3 -4.54 -20.34 12.96
N ARG A 4 -5.30 -19.69 13.85
CA ARG A 4 -6.50 -18.94 13.50
C ARG A 4 -6.13 -17.46 13.41
N TYR A 5 -6.24 -16.89 12.22
CA TYR A 5 -6.12 -15.44 12.03
C TYR A 5 -7.49 -14.81 12.28
N VAL A 6 -7.59 -13.94 13.28
CA VAL A 6 -8.80 -13.19 13.60
C VAL A 6 -8.58 -11.76 13.14
N ILE A 7 -9.43 -11.29 12.22
CA ILE A 7 -9.48 -9.89 11.79
C ILE A 7 -10.61 -9.25 12.59
N GLU A 8 -10.26 -8.35 13.52
CA GLU A 8 -11.23 -7.57 14.30
C GLU A 8 -11.34 -6.17 13.68
N PHE A 9 -12.56 -5.77 13.34
CA PHE A 9 -12.87 -4.41 12.91
C PHE A 9 -13.41 -3.64 14.13
N ASP A 10 -12.73 -2.56 14.52
CA ASP A 10 -13.24 -1.63 15.53
C ASP A 10 -14.17 -0.63 14.84
N ASP A 11 -15.47 -0.73 15.10
CA ASP A 11 -16.48 0.18 14.56
C ASP A 11 -16.30 1.65 15.01
N ARG A 12 -15.45 1.91 16.01
CA ARG A 12 -15.29 3.22 16.66
C ARG A 12 -13.95 3.89 16.41
N GLU A 13 -12.97 3.19 15.84
CA GLU A 13 -11.70 3.79 15.45
C GLU A 13 -11.69 4.00 13.94
N LEU A 14 -12.31 5.08 13.50
CA LEU A 14 -12.43 5.37 12.09
C LEU A 14 -11.07 5.86 11.55
N LEU A 15 -10.80 5.60 10.28
CA LEU A 15 -9.62 6.14 9.60
C LEU A 15 -9.43 7.67 9.81
N PRO A 16 -10.50 8.50 9.84
CA PRO A 16 -10.43 9.89 10.29
C PRO A 16 -9.80 10.11 11.67
N ASP A 17 -10.09 9.28 12.67
CA ASP A 17 -9.56 9.43 14.02
C ASP A 17 -8.05 9.14 14.05
N LYS A 18 -7.62 8.13 13.29
CA LYS A 18 -6.20 7.81 13.09
C LYS A 18 -5.48 8.96 12.39
N LEU A 19 -6.10 9.52 11.36
CA LEU A 19 -5.55 10.63 10.60
C LEU A 19 -5.41 11.89 11.47
N ALA A 20 -6.39 12.17 12.33
CA ALA A 20 -6.34 13.27 13.29
C ALA A 20 -5.24 13.07 14.35
N ALA A 21 -5.09 11.85 14.87
CA ALA A 21 -4.03 11.51 15.82
C ALA A 21 -2.63 11.68 15.20
N GLU A 22 -2.41 11.19 13.98
CA GLU A 22 -1.14 11.36 13.28
C GLU A 22 -0.83 12.81 12.92
N ALA A 23 -1.84 13.57 12.48
CA ALA A 23 -1.67 15.00 12.20
C ALA A 23 -1.24 15.76 13.47
N SER A 24 -1.87 15.45 14.60
CA SER A 24 -1.54 16.04 15.90
C SER A 24 -0.10 15.74 16.34
N LYS A 25 0.37 14.50 16.18
CA LYS A 25 1.75 14.11 16.50
C LYS A 25 2.79 14.90 15.72
N LEU A 26 2.45 15.30 14.49
CA LEU A 26 3.32 16.04 13.58
C LEU A 26 3.14 17.56 13.66
N GLY A 27 2.21 18.06 14.50
CA GLY A 27 1.89 19.49 14.57
C GLY A 27 1.24 20.03 13.29
N LEU A 28 0.55 19.17 12.54
CA LEU A 28 -0.13 19.49 11.28
C LEU A 28 -1.65 19.49 11.45
N SER A 29 -2.35 20.16 10.54
CA SER A 29 -3.77 19.89 10.32
C SER A 29 -3.96 18.60 9.54
N VAL A 30 -5.16 18.02 9.61
CA VAL A 30 -5.53 16.82 8.84
C VAL A 30 -5.37 17.07 7.34
N GLU A 31 -5.77 18.24 6.85
CA GLU A 31 -5.66 18.62 5.44
C GLU A 31 -4.20 18.74 4.99
N GLN A 32 -3.32 19.23 5.86
CA GLN A 32 -1.88 19.29 5.59
C GLN A 32 -1.27 17.90 5.54
N LEU A 33 -1.70 16.99 6.42
CA LEU A 33 -1.25 15.60 6.40
C LEU A 33 -1.72 14.87 5.13
N ILE A 34 -2.97 15.07 4.71
CA ILE A 34 -3.49 14.51 3.44
C ILE A 34 -2.66 14.99 2.24
N LYS A 35 -2.40 16.31 2.16
CA LYS A 35 -1.59 16.88 1.08
C LYS A 35 -0.18 16.29 1.06
N ARG A 36 0.43 16.09 2.24
CA ARG A 36 1.73 15.45 2.37
C ARG A 36 1.70 14.02 1.84
N PHE A 37 0.74 13.20 2.23
CA PHE A 37 0.61 11.83 1.71
C PHE A 37 0.40 11.77 0.20
N ILE A 38 -0.36 12.70 -0.37
CA ILE A 38 -0.53 12.80 -1.83
C ILE A 38 0.80 13.12 -2.50
N VAL A 39 1.56 14.09 -1.99
CA VAL A 39 2.87 14.46 -2.55
C VAL A 39 3.87 13.33 -2.41
N ASP A 40 3.99 12.73 -1.22
CA ASP A 40 4.90 11.60 -0.95
C ASP A 40 4.59 10.42 -1.90
N GLY A 41 3.31 10.08 -2.08
CA GLY A 41 2.89 9.04 -3.04
C GLY A 41 3.14 9.42 -4.51
N MET A 42 3.09 10.71 -4.86
CA MET A 42 3.47 11.20 -6.18
C MET A 42 4.99 11.16 -6.41
N GLU A 43 5.79 11.35 -5.37
CA GLU A 43 7.25 11.15 -5.44
C GLU A 43 7.59 9.67 -5.67
N GLU A 44 6.88 8.74 -5.02
CA GLU A 44 6.99 7.30 -5.31
C GLU A 44 6.54 6.95 -6.75
N LEU A 45 5.49 7.59 -7.27
CA LEU A 45 5.09 7.47 -8.69
C LEU A 45 6.14 8.00 -9.67
N SER A 46 7.05 8.87 -9.22
CA SER A 46 8.17 9.35 -10.03
C SER A 46 9.36 8.38 -10.04
N SER A 47 9.35 7.36 -9.19
CA SER A 47 10.34 6.27 -9.21
C SER A 47 9.96 5.24 -10.27
N GLU A 48 10.44 5.46 -11.49
CA GLU A 48 10.67 4.55 -12.64
C GLU A 48 9.72 3.37 -12.97
N GLU A 49 8.59 3.18 -12.31
CA GLU A 49 7.60 2.19 -12.74
C GLU A 49 6.65 2.88 -13.72
N GLY A 50 7.07 2.87 -14.99
CA GLY A 50 6.24 3.25 -16.12
C GLY A 50 4.91 2.47 -16.16
N PRO A 51 4.04 2.73 -17.16
CA PRO A 51 2.76 2.03 -17.24
C PRO A 51 2.96 0.51 -17.22
N ALA A 52 2.07 -0.20 -16.53
CA ALA A 52 2.18 -1.64 -16.37
C ALA A 52 2.31 -2.37 -17.71
N GLU A 53 3.23 -3.33 -17.79
CA GLU A 53 3.44 -4.14 -18.99
C GLU A 53 2.34 -5.20 -19.11
N LEU A 54 1.74 -5.32 -20.31
CA LEU A 54 0.72 -6.33 -20.59
C LEU A 54 1.33 -7.75 -20.51
N GLY A 55 0.64 -8.62 -19.78
CA GLY A 55 0.94 -10.04 -19.74
C GLY A 55 0.14 -10.84 -20.79
N GLU A 56 0.67 -12.00 -21.19
CA GLU A 56 -0.06 -12.97 -22.01
C GLU A 56 -1.16 -13.70 -21.20
N ASN A 57 -1.02 -13.71 -19.88
CA ASN A 57 -1.96 -14.21 -18.88
C ASN A 57 -1.76 -13.47 -17.53
N TRP A 58 -2.54 -13.83 -16.53
CA TRP A 58 -2.52 -13.17 -15.21
C TRP A 58 -1.19 -13.35 -14.49
N GLU A 59 -0.62 -14.55 -14.51
CA GLU A 59 0.66 -14.85 -13.88
C GLU A 59 1.81 -14.07 -14.53
N ASP A 60 1.83 -14.01 -15.86
CA ASP A 60 2.82 -13.26 -16.64
C ASP A 60 2.75 -11.75 -16.36
N PHE A 61 1.53 -11.19 -16.26
CA PHE A 61 1.32 -9.79 -15.88
C PHE A 61 1.91 -9.47 -14.50
N LEU A 62 1.66 -10.33 -13.50
CA LEU A 62 2.14 -10.09 -12.14
C LEU A 62 3.67 -10.21 -12.01
N VAL A 63 4.29 -11.08 -12.81
CA VAL A 63 5.76 -11.22 -12.84
C VAL A 63 6.41 -10.02 -13.53
N LYS A 64 5.90 -9.60 -14.70
CA LYS A 64 6.44 -8.46 -15.46
C LYS A 64 6.41 -7.16 -14.67
N ASN A 65 5.37 -6.95 -13.87
CA ASN A 65 5.19 -5.74 -13.07
C ASN A 65 5.75 -5.87 -11.64
N GLY A 66 6.62 -6.84 -11.37
CA GLY A 66 7.32 -6.97 -10.08
C GLY A 66 6.44 -7.34 -8.88
N VAL A 67 5.14 -7.58 -9.08
CA VAL A 67 4.15 -7.90 -8.04
C VAL A 67 4.36 -9.32 -7.50
N TRP A 68 4.78 -10.26 -8.34
CA TRP A 68 5.03 -11.66 -7.95
C TRP A 68 6.43 -12.10 -8.37
N ARG A 69 7.28 -12.50 -7.39
CA ARG A 69 8.50 -13.28 -7.66
C ARG A 69 8.20 -14.77 -7.71
N LYS A 70 8.29 -15.39 -8.88
CA LYS A 70 8.16 -16.85 -9.01
C LYS A 70 9.18 -17.49 -8.07
N GLY A 71 8.70 -18.19 -7.04
CA GLY A 71 9.56 -18.87 -6.09
C GLY A 71 10.52 -19.80 -6.85
N SER A 72 11.81 -19.68 -6.55
CA SER A 72 12.82 -20.66 -6.95
C SER A 72 12.47 -22.02 -6.36
N SER A 73 11.67 -22.80 -7.09
CA SER A 73 11.82 -24.25 -7.13
C SER A 73 12.76 -24.47 -8.32
N GLY A 74 14.06 -24.65 -8.16
CA GLY A 74 14.64 -25.67 -7.29
C GLY A 74 14.55 -27.00 -8.02
N GLU A 75 15.21 -27.10 -9.17
CA GLU A 75 15.74 -28.31 -9.82
C GLU A 75 16.93 -27.92 -10.71
#